data_AF-A0AAU7M1P8-F1
#
_entry.id   AF-A0AAU7M1P8-F1
#
_cell.length_a   1.000
_cell.length_b   1.000
_cell.length_c   1.000
_cell.angle_alpha   90.00
_cell.angle_beta   90.00
_cell.angle_gamma   90.00
#
_symmetry.space_group_name_H-M   'P 1'
#
loop_
_entity.id
_entity.type
_entity.pdbx_description
1 polymer ?
#
loop_
_entity_poly.entity_id
_entity_poly.type
_entity_poly.pdbx_seq_one_letter_code
_entity_poly.pdbx_strand_id
1 'polypeptide(L)'
;MATQQEYLRQVATALGLSQKALAARMGAPWTTFEKWLLPPTSTNSREMPQIAWNLAREILEHEELKAKLRVGRDSDGIRHFLT
;
A
#
# COMPACT_ATOMS: atom_id res chain seq x y z
N MET A 1 -16.79 4.70 -7.19
CA MET A 1 -15.97 3.49 -7.30
C MET A 1 -14.61 3.92 -7.82
N ALA A 2 -13.57 3.88 -7.00
CA ALA A 2 -12.22 4.21 -7.44
C ALA A 2 -11.74 3.17 -8.47
N THR A 3 -11.10 3.63 -9.53
CA THR A 3 -10.50 2.74 -10.55
C THR A 3 -9.24 2.06 -10.00
N GLN A 4 -8.77 0.96 -10.61
CA GLN A 4 -7.52 0.31 -10.20
C GLN A 4 -6.33 1.28 -10.19
N GLN A 5 -6.27 2.20 -11.17
CA GLN A 5 -5.21 3.17 -11.30
C GLN A 5 -5.25 4.20 -10.16
N GLU A 6 -6.44 4.60 -9.74
CA GLU A 6 -6.64 5.55 -8.65
C GLU A 6 -6.32 4.89 -7.31
N TYR A 7 -6.72 3.63 -7.13
CA TYR A 7 -6.40 2.87 -5.93
C TYR A 7 -4.88 2.67 -5.75
N LEU A 8 -4.17 2.21 -6.79
CA LEU A 8 -2.71 2.03 -6.73
C LEU A 8 -1.97 3.35 -6.43
N ARG A 9 -2.47 4.48 -6.95
CA ARG A 9 -1.93 5.81 -6.65
C ARG A 9 -2.19 6.21 -5.20
N GLN A 10 -3.39 5.97 -4.67
CA GLN A 10 -3.71 6.25 -3.28
C GLN A 10 -2.86 5.41 -2.32
N VAL A 11 -2.70 4.12 -2.57
CA VAL A 11 -1.86 3.23 -1.75
C VAL A 11 -0.40 3.72 -1.75
N ALA A 12 0.15 4.07 -2.92
CA ALA A 12 1.50 4.60 -3.01
C ALA A 12 1.66 5.90 -2.19
N THR A 13 0.72 6.83 -2.32
CA THR A 13 0.70 8.09 -1.54
C THR A 13 0.59 7.84 -0.04
N ALA A 14 -0.32 6.97 0.40
CA ALA A 14 -0.53 6.65 1.81
C ALA A 14 0.71 6.03 2.46
N LEU A 15 1.47 5.24 1.70
CA LEU A 15 2.71 4.63 2.16
C LEU A 15 3.94 5.54 1.99
N GLY A 16 3.80 6.72 1.37
CA GLY A 16 4.94 7.57 1.02
C GLY A 16 5.91 6.93 0.03
N LEU A 17 5.43 5.99 -0.80
CA LEU A 17 6.24 5.24 -1.75
C LEU A 17 6.03 5.74 -3.18
N SER A 18 7.06 5.58 -4.01
CA SER A 18 6.89 5.68 -5.46
C SER A 18 6.11 4.47 -5.98
N GLN A 19 5.44 4.62 -7.12
CA GLN A 19 4.73 3.51 -7.78
C GLN A 19 5.65 2.29 -8.03
N LYS A 20 6.91 2.54 -8.41
CA LYS A 20 7.91 1.49 -8.61
C LYS A 20 8.29 0.78 -7.32
N ALA A 21 8.41 1.52 -6.21
CA ALA A 21 8.65 0.92 -4.91
C ALA A 21 7.45 0.11 -4.43
N LEU A 22 6.21 0.57 -4.68
CA LEU A 22 5.01 -0.20 -4.42
C LEU A 22 4.97 -1.51 -5.23
N ALA A 23 5.30 -1.46 -6.53
CA ALA A 23 5.38 -2.65 -7.38
C ALA A 23 6.37 -3.68 -6.80
N ALA A 24 7.56 -3.23 -6.40
CA ALA A 24 8.56 -4.09 -5.76
C ALA A 24 8.04 -4.68 -4.44
N ARG A 25 7.32 -3.89 -3.63
CA ARG A 25 6.73 -4.32 -2.36
C ARG A 25 5.62 -5.35 -2.54
N MET A 26 4.85 -5.24 -3.63
CA MET A 26 3.84 -6.22 -4.03
C MET A 26 4.44 -7.48 -4.67
N GLY A 27 5.76 -7.53 -4.92
CA GLY A 27 6.40 -8.62 -5.66
C GLY A 27 6.03 -8.66 -7.15
N ALA A 28 5.49 -7.56 -7.69
CA ALA A 28 5.09 -7.46 -9.08
C ALA A 28 6.23 -6.87 -9.93
N PRO A 29 6.53 -7.44 -11.12
CA PRO A 29 7.43 -6.80 -12.08
C PRO A 29 6.92 -5.41 -12.45
N TRP A 30 7.82 -4.43 -12.58
CA TRP A 30 7.45 -3.05 -12.93
C TRP A 30 6.65 -2.99 -14.24
N THR A 31 7.03 -3.77 -15.23
CA THR A 31 6.33 -3.87 -16.54
C THR A 31 4.90 -4.39 -16.44
N THR A 32 4.60 -5.21 -15.42
CA THR A 32 3.23 -5.67 -15.14
C THR A 32 2.46 -4.57 -14.43
N PHE A 33 3.07 -3.91 -13.46
CA PHE A 33 2.46 -2.81 -12.71
C PHE A 33 2.10 -1.62 -13.62
N GLU A 34 2.97 -1.28 -14.57
CA GLU A 34 2.69 -0.25 -15.58
C GLU A 34 1.41 -0.55 -16.36
N LYS A 35 1.16 -1.82 -16.71
CA LYS A 35 -0.05 -2.22 -17.44
C LYS A 35 -1.32 -2.06 -16.60
N TRP A 36 -1.23 -2.19 -15.27
CA TRP A 36 -2.35 -1.93 -14.36
C TRP A 36 -2.63 -0.42 -14.22
N LEU A 37 -1.60 0.41 -14.38
CA LEU A 37 -1.71 1.88 -14.35
C LEU A 37 -2.21 2.48 -15.67
N LEU A 38 -2.12 1.74 -16.78
CA LEU A 38 -2.61 2.23 -18.07
C LEU A 38 -4.12 2.44 -18.06
N PRO A 39 -4.63 3.48 -18.73
CA PRO A 39 -6.07 3.70 -18.85
C PRO A 39 -6.70 2.51 -19.59
N PRO A 40 -7.96 2.16 -19.27
CA PRO A 40 -8.64 0.99 -19.86
C PRO A 40 -8.83 1.10 -21.38
N THR A 41 -8.71 2.31 -21.95
CA THR A 41 -8.73 2.55 -23.39
C THR A 41 -7.46 2.13 -24.12
N SER A 42 -6.36 1.83 -23.39
CA SER A 42 -5.10 1.39 -23.97
C SER A 42 -5.11 -0.11 -24.23
N THR A 43 -4.64 -0.52 -25.41
CA THR A 43 -4.53 -1.93 -25.84
C THR A 43 -3.66 -2.79 -24.90
N ASN A 44 -2.69 -2.16 -24.23
CA ASN A 44 -1.80 -2.83 -23.27
C ASN A 44 -2.31 -2.79 -21.83
N SER A 45 -3.48 -2.19 -21.58
CA SER A 45 -4.09 -2.19 -20.25
C SER A 45 -4.41 -3.62 -19.83
N ARG A 46 -4.05 -3.96 -18.60
CA ARG A 46 -4.37 -5.24 -17.98
C ARG A 46 -5.19 -4.99 -16.73
N GLU A 47 -6.18 -5.85 -16.51
CA GLU A 47 -6.86 -5.89 -15.23
C GLU A 47 -5.90 -6.43 -14.16
N MET A 48 -5.95 -5.82 -12.98
CA MET A 48 -5.24 -6.32 -11.83
C MET A 48 -5.98 -7.55 -11.28
N PRO A 49 -5.31 -8.71 -11.16
CA PRO A 49 -5.94 -9.92 -10.62
C PRO A 49 -6.32 -9.73 -9.15
N GLN A 50 -7.34 -10.45 -8.67
CA GLN A 50 -7.85 -10.32 -7.30
C GLN A 50 -6.76 -10.49 -6.23
N ILE A 51 -5.77 -11.36 -6.45
CA ILE A 51 -4.67 -11.56 -5.51
C ILE A 51 -3.80 -10.29 -5.36
N ALA A 52 -3.59 -9.54 -6.43
CA ALA A 52 -2.83 -8.29 -6.39
C ALA A 52 -3.62 -7.18 -5.68
N TRP A 53 -4.96 -7.16 -5.84
CA TRP A 53 -5.83 -6.30 -5.04
C TRP A 53 -5.71 -6.58 -3.55
N ASN A 54 -5.78 -7.85 -3.17
CA ASN A 54 -5.68 -8.25 -1.76
C ASN A 54 -4.31 -7.86 -1.18
N LEU A 55 -3.22 -8.16 -1.88
CA LEU A 55 -1.86 -7.79 -1.45
C LEU A 55 -1.69 -6.29 -1.25
N ALA A 56 -2.17 -5.46 -2.19
CA ALA A 56 -2.08 -4.01 -2.04
C ALA A 56 -2.82 -3.51 -0.79
N ARG A 57 -3.99 -4.11 -0.50
CA ARG A 57 -4.77 -3.80 0.71
C ARG A 57 -4.04 -4.24 1.98
N GLU A 58 -3.56 -5.48 2.02
CA GLU A 58 -2.85 -6.03 3.18
C GLU A 58 -1.59 -5.24 3.52
N ILE A 59 -0.83 -4.80 2.50
CA ILE A 59 0.34 -3.94 2.69
C ILE A 59 -0.06 -2.61 3.35
N LEU A 60 -1.15 -2.00 2.91
CA LEU A 60 -1.65 -0.75 3.48
C LEU A 60 -2.07 -0.95 4.95
N GLU A 61 -2.93 -1.94 5.20
CA GLU A 61 -3.43 -2.25 6.54
C GLU A 61 -2.30 -2.58 7.53
N HIS A 62 -1.30 -3.34 7.08
CA HIS A 62 -0.12 -3.67 7.87
C HIS A 62 0.67 -2.42 8.27
N GLU A 63 0.87 -1.48 7.34
CA GLU A 63 1.63 -0.25 7.62
C GLU A 63 0.86 0.70 8.52
N GLU A 64 -0.46 0.80 8.37
CA GLU A 64 -1.32 1.53 9.30
C GLU A 64 -1.30 0.93 10.70
N LEU A 65 -1.37 -0.41 10.81
CA LEU A 65 -1.30 -1.09 12.09
C LEU A 65 0.07 -0.89 12.75
N LYS A 66 1.15 -1.00 11.98
CA LYS A 66 2.51 -0.75 12.45
C LYS A 66 2.68 0.70 12.93
N ALA A 67 2.09 1.68 12.23
CA ALA A 67 2.10 3.07 12.66
C ALA A 67 1.35 3.26 13.99
N LYS A 68 0.15 2.67 14.13
CA LYS A 68 -0.64 2.68 15.37
C LYS A 68 0.10 2.03 16.54
N LEU A 69 0.74 0.89 16.33
CA LEU A 69 1.52 0.18 17.35
C LEU A 69 2.78 0.93 17.75
N ARG A 70 3.41 1.67 16.81
CA ARG A 70 4.54 2.55 17.13
C ARG A 70 4.09 3.64 18.11
N VAL A 71 3.00 4.34 17.78
CA VAL A 71 2.39 5.39 18.62
C VAL A 71 1.88 4.84 19.97
N GLY A 72 1.37 3.61 20.00
CA GLY A 72 0.96 2.96 21.24
C GLY A 72 2.11 2.64 22.19
N ARG A 73 3.31 2.37 21.67
CA ARG A 73 4.50 2.03 22.48
C ARG A 73 5.11 3.26 23.15
N ASP A 74 5.02 4.44 22.54
CA ASP A 74 5.51 5.69 23.15
C ASP A 74 4.59 6.27 24.24
N SER A 75 3.35 5.79 24.34
CA SER A 75 2.36 6.26 25.32
C SER A 75 2.36 5.48 26.66
N ASP A 76 3.06 4.33 26.75
CA ASP A 76 3.10 3.49 27.96
C ASP A 76 4.40 3.66 28.79
N GLY A 77 5.10 4.79 28.60
CA GLY A 77 6.34 5.11 29.27
C GLY A 77 6.17 6.02 30.49
N ILE A 78 6.31 5.44 31.69
CA ILE A 78 6.56 6.05 33.01
C ILE A 78 5.32 6.43 33.85
N ARG A 79 4.69 5.41 34.42
CA ARG A 79 4.16 5.48 35.79
C ARG A 79 4.83 4.41 36.64
N HIS A 80 6.12 4.57 36.90
CA HIS A 80 6.81 3.80 37.93
C HIS A 80 6.84 4.62 39.22
N PHE A 81 5.94 4.23 40.12
CA PHE A 81 5.94 4.37 41.58
C PHE A 81 7.20 4.99 42.20
N LEU A 82 7.03 6.15 42.85
CA LEU A 82 7.77 6.51 44.05
C LEU A 82 6.74 6.61 45.19
N THR A 83 6.82 5.62 46.08
CA THR A 83 6.22 5.60 47.41
C THR A 83 7.11 6.31 48.41
#